data_AF-A0A511KE47-F1
#
_entry.id   AF-A0A511KE47-F1
#
_cell.length_a   1.000
_cell.length_b   1.000
_cell.length_c   1.000
_cell.angle_alpha   90.00
_cell.angle_beta   90.00
_cell.angle_gamma   90.00
#
_symmetry.space_group_name_H-M   'P 1'
#
loop_
_entity.id
_entity.type
_entity.pdbx_description
1 polymer ?
#
loop_
_entity_poly.entity_id
_entity_poly.type
_entity_poly.pdbx_seq_one_letter_code
_entity_poly.pdbx_strand_id
1 'polypeptide(L)'
;MALQESRSRVLPTLWDHVYRRQFAEIDRMLAPGMMWEVFPAFYRPYFAPLPIEGVFDPHETVNYFKTIRERLLTEPKTFKMGEQRHGEESLTAHFRTEGIDADGKPFDVKHDVFVEFVPGEDKIKRGVEYLDSESLNLHMKRDANKQEWEERTPASGAVEGKARQSTIEAGTTPSASQTQSQAEQVKEPAASQTGQASEQKSSQA
;
A
#
# COMPACT_ATOMS: atom_id res chain seq x y z
N MET A 1 -27.95 -17.06 -7.61
CA MET A 1 -27.15 -17.32 -6.39
C MET A 1 -25.78 -17.90 -6.72
N ALA A 2 -25.66 -19.05 -7.42
CA ALA A 2 -24.35 -19.66 -7.73
C ALA A 2 -23.35 -18.75 -8.47
N LEU A 3 -23.80 -17.93 -9.44
CA LEU A 3 -22.92 -17.06 -10.23
C LEU A 3 -22.30 -15.93 -9.38
N GLN A 4 -23.07 -15.30 -8.50
CA GLN A 4 -22.58 -14.23 -7.63
C GLN A 4 -21.57 -14.76 -6.60
N GLU A 5 -21.82 -15.96 -6.08
CA GLU A 5 -20.86 -16.66 -5.20
C GLU A 5 -19.57 -17.03 -5.94
N SER A 6 -19.67 -17.46 -7.21
CA SER A 6 -18.50 -17.70 -8.07
C SER A 6 -17.69 -16.41 -8.27
N ARG A 7 -18.37 -15.31 -8.64
CA ARG A 7 -17.76 -13.99 -8.85
C ARG A 7 -17.04 -13.44 -7.62
N SER A 8 -17.55 -13.70 -6.42
CA SER A 8 -16.89 -13.31 -5.16
C SER A 8 -15.48 -13.89 -4.97
N ARG A 9 -15.15 -14.94 -5.72
CA ARG A 9 -13.83 -15.60 -5.67
C ARG A 9 -12.89 -15.14 -6.77
N VAL A 10 -13.39 -14.42 -7.79
CA VAL A 10 -12.59 -14.06 -8.97
C VAL A 10 -11.39 -13.19 -8.58
N LEU A 11 -11.59 -12.10 -7.83
CA LEU A 11 -10.46 -11.24 -7.43
C LEU A 11 -9.47 -11.95 -6.47
N PRO A 12 -9.92 -12.69 -5.43
CA PRO A 12 -9.01 -13.53 -4.63
C PRO A 12 -8.20 -14.52 -5.47
N THR A 13 -8.86 -15.23 -6.39
CA THR A 13 -8.22 -16.24 -7.25
C THR A 13 -7.24 -15.60 -8.22
N LEU A 14 -7.59 -14.45 -8.80
CA LEU A 14 -6.71 -13.68 -9.67
C LEU A 14 -5.40 -13.36 -8.95
N TRP A 15 -5.48 -12.77 -7.75
CA TRP A 15 -4.31 -12.43 -6.95
C TRP A 15 -3.54 -13.69 -6.50
N ASP A 16 -4.19 -14.76 -6.07
CA ASP A 16 -3.49 -16.02 -5.75
C ASP A 16 -2.66 -16.53 -6.94
N HIS A 17 -3.19 -16.46 -8.17
CA HIS A 17 -2.43 -16.78 -9.37
C HIS A 17 -1.24 -15.84 -9.60
N VAL A 18 -1.38 -14.53 -9.33
CA VAL A 18 -0.25 -13.57 -9.35
C VAL A 18 0.83 -14.04 -8.38
N TYR A 19 0.50 -14.31 -7.12
CA TYR A 19 1.46 -14.73 -6.09
C TYR A 19 2.17 -16.04 -6.45
N ARG A 20 1.44 -17.01 -7.02
CA ARG A 20 1.94 -18.33 -7.44
C ARG A 20 2.61 -18.33 -8.82
N ARG A 21 2.68 -17.18 -9.51
CA ARG A 21 3.25 -17.05 -10.88
C ARG A 21 2.51 -17.91 -11.92
N GLN A 22 1.20 -18.08 -11.75
CA GLN A 22 0.35 -18.88 -12.63
C GLN A 22 -0.29 -18.01 -13.72
N PHE A 23 0.54 -17.32 -14.51
CA PHE A 23 0.11 -16.31 -15.47
C PHE A 23 -0.80 -16.85 -16.59
N ALA A 24 -0.66 -18.12 -16.94
CA ALA A 24 -1.56 -18.77 -17.91
C ALA A 24 -2.99 -18.97 -17.36
N GLU A 25 -3.15 -19.08 -16.04
CA GLU A 25 -4.49 -19.15 -15.43
C GLU A 25 -5.13 -17.76 -15.40
N ILE A 26 -4.32 -16.71 -15.17
CA ILE A 26 -4.79 -15.32 -15.27
C ILE A 26 -5.38 -15.06 -16.66
N ASP A 27 -4.66 -15.40 -17.72
CA ASP A 27 -5.13 -15.24 -19.11
C ASP A 27 -6.51 -15.88 -19.35
N ARG A 28 -6.78 -17.06 -18.76
CA ARG A 28 -8.07 -17.75 -18.89
C ARG A 28 -9.23 -17.04 -18.18
N MET A 29 -8.93 -16.23 -17.17
CA MET A 29 -9.92 -15.42 -16.44
C MET A 29 -10.31 -14.15 -17.21
N LEU A 30 -9.51 -13.75 -18.20
CA LEU A 30 -9.71 -12.54 -18.98
C LEU A 30 -10.61 -12.82 -20.20
N ALA A 31 -11.56 -11.94 -20.48
CA ALA A 31 -12.36 -12.01 -21.68
C ALA A 31 -11.54 -11.57 -22.90
N PRO A 32 -11.79 -12.14 -24.11
CA PRO A 32 -11.21 -11.61 -25.33
C PRO A 32 -11.56 -10.12 -25.49
N GLY A 33 -10.55 -9.29 -25.76
CA GLY A 33 -10.74 -7.83 -25.92
C GLY A 33 -11.06 -7.08 -24.62
N MET A 34 -10.81 -7.68 -23.45
CA MET A 34 -10.91 -6.96 -22.18
C MET A 34 -9.97 -5.75 -22.15
N MET A 35 -10.30 -4.77 -21.30
CA MET A 35 -9.40 -3.66 -20.96
C MET A 35 -9.11 -3.59 -19.46
N TRP A 36 -7.84 -3.46 -19.09
CA TRP A 36 -7.41 -3.24 -17.70
C TRP A 36 -6.77 -1.87 -17.57
N GLU A 37 -7.21 -1.09 -16.59
CA GLU A 37 -6.76 0.27 -16.40
C GLU A 37 -6.07 0.47 -15.05
N VAL A 38 -4.95 1.19 -15.05
CA VAL A 38 -4.24 1.54 -13.80
C VAL A 38 -4.22 3.05 -13.59
N PHE A 39 -4.69 3.43 -12.40
CA PHE A 39 -4.73 4.79 -11.92
C PHE A 39 -4.02 4.92 -10.56
N PRO A 40 -3.54 6.12 -10.23
CA PRO A 40 -3.40 7.28 -11.10
C PRO A 40 -2.28 7.12 -12.15
N ALA A 41 -2.39 7.87 -13.26
CA ALA A 41 -1.53 7.68 -14.43
C ALA A 41 -0.03 7.90 -14.18
N PHE A 42 0.33 8.70 -13.16
CA PHE A 42 1.73 8.97 -12.83
C PHE A 42 2.49 7.75 -12.28
N TYR A 43 1.79 6.66 -11.91
CA TYR A 43 2.45 5.41 -11.52
C TYR A 43 2.78 4.47 -12.68
N ARG A 44 2.23 4.73 -13.87
CA ARG A 44 2.42 3.87 -15.04
C ARG A 44 3.90 3.66 -15.43
N PRO A 45 4.81 4.66 -15.32
CA PRO A 45 6.22 4.45 -15.62
C PRO A 45 6.90 3.34 -14.81
N TYR A 46 6.41 3.00 -13.62
CA TYR A 46 6.97 1.93 -12.78
C TYR A 46 6.68 0.52 -13.31
N PHE A 47 5.76 0.41 -14.26
CA PHE A 47 5.39 -0.86 -14.87
C PHE A 47 5.93 -1.00 -16.30
N ALA A 48 6.91 -0.17 -16.71
CA ALA A 48 7.54 -0.26 -18.03
C ALA A 48 8.13 -1.68 -18.29
N PRO A 49 7.96 -2.25 -19.51
CA PRO A 49 7.65 -1.57 -20.77
C PRO A 49 6.15 -1.49 -21.14
N LEU A 50 5.23 -1.64 -20.20
CA LEU A 50 3.79 -1.60 -20.48
C LEU A 50 3.33 -0.22 -21.01
N PRO A 51 2.20 -0.18 -21.75
CA PRO A 51 1.68 1.05 -22.31
C PRO A 51 1.50 2.16 -21.28
N ILE A 52 2.00 3.35 -21.62
CA ILE A 52 1.85 4.56 -20.78
C ILE A 52 0.39 5.03 -20.74
N GLU A 53 -0.40 4.66 -21.74
CA GLU A 53 -1.85 4.92 -21.76
C GLU A 53 -2.56 4.27 -20.57
N GLY A 54 -1.96 3.22 -19.99
CA GLY A 54 -2.47 2.50 -18.83
C GLY A 54 -3.82 1.85 -19.10
N VAL A 55 -4.11 1.55 -20.37
CA VAL A 55 -5.15 0.65 -20.84
C VAL A 55 -4.39 -0.55 -21.39
N PHE A 56 -4.72 -1.73 -20.88
CA PHE A 56 -4.03 -2.97 -21.24
C PHE A 56 -4.99 -3.92 -21.94
N ASP A 57 -4.55 -4.48 -23.05
CA ASP A 57 -5.18 -5.68 -23.62
C ASP A 57 -4.96 -6.90 -22.70
N PRO A 58 -5.56 -8.07 -22.98
CA PRO A 58 -5.38 -9.26 -22.13
C PRO A 58 -3.91 -9.65 -21.92
N HIS A 59 -3.09 -9.60 -22.97
CA HIS A 59 -1.68 -9.99 -22.90
C HIS A 59 -0.85 -8.97 -22.11
N GLU A 60 -1.10 -7.68 -22.32
CA GLU A 60 -0.51 -6.59 -21.55
C GLU A 60 -0.91 -6.66 -20.07
N THR A 61 -2.15 -7.05 -19.78
CA THR A 61 -2.64 -7.27 -18.42
C THR A 61 -1.92 -8.41 -17.72
N VAL A 62 -1.67 -9.52 -18.43
CA VAL A 62 -0.85 -10.60 -17.89
C VAL A 62 0.59 -10.13 -17.63
N ASN A 63 1.17 -9.35 -18.54
CA ASN A 63 2.51 -8.77 -18.35
C ASN A 63 2.57 -7.74 -17.21
N TYR A 64 1.47 -7.02 -16.96
CA TYR A 64 1.29 -6.16 -15.80
C TYR A 64 1.38 -6.95 -14.49
N PHE A 65 0.58 -7.99 -14.35
CA PHE A 65 0.63 -8.86 -13.17
C PHE A 65 1.98 -9.57 -13.01
N LYS A 66 2.61 -9.94 -14.12
CA LYS A 66 3.97 -10.47 -14.11
C LYS A 66 4.97 -9.44 -13.58
N THR A 67 4.89 -8.20 -14.03
CA THR A 67 5.76 -7.10 -13.57
C THR A 67 5.58 -6.84 -12.09
N ILE A 68 4.33 -6.80 -11.59
CA ILE A 68 4.06 -6.69 -10.15
C ILE A 68 4.76 -7.83 -9.40
N ARG A 69 4.52 -9.08 -9.80
CA ARG A 69 5.03 -10.24 -9.06
C ARG A 69 6.55 -10.37 -9.09
N GLU A 70 7.17 -10.07 -10.23
CA GLU A 70 8.60 -10.31 -10.46
C GLU A 70 9.47 -9.13 -10.10
N ARG A 71 8.94 -7.89 -10.12
CA ARG A 71 9.72 -6.68 -9.81
C ARG A 71 9.32 -6.02 -8.51
N LEU A 72 8.04 -5.92 -8.20
CA LEU A 72 7.56 -5.13 -7.04
C LEU A 72 7.28 -6.00 -5.81
N LEU A 73 6.94 -7.28 -6.03
CA LEU A 73 6.63 -8.26 -5.01
C LEU A 73 7.50 -9.50 -5.14
N THR A 74 8.80 -9.31 -5.34
CA THR A 74 9.79 -10.39 -5.45
C THR A 74 9.71 -11.32 -4.24
N GLU A 75 9.73 -10.74 -3.03
CA GLU A 75 9.48 -11.45 -1.76
C GLU A 75 8.14 -10.98 -1.14
N PRO A 76 7.04 -11.71 -1.38
CA PRO A 76 5.75 -11.35 -0.81
C PRO A 76 5.74 -11.57 0.71
N LYS A 77 5.24 -10.59 1.48
CA LYS A 77 5.12 -10.70 2.94
C LYS A 77 3.68 -10.86 3.39
N THR A 78 2.79 -9.99 2.92
CA THR A 78 1.39 -9.99 3.36
C THR A 78 0.49 -9.54 2.22
N PHE A 79 -0.63 -10.24 2.07
CA PHE A 79 -1.71 -9.86 1.18
C PHE A 79 -2.99 -9.86 2.00
N LYS A 80 -3.65 -8.71 2.07
CA LYS A 80 -4.92 -8.56 2.79
C LYS A 80 -5.96 -8.00 1.84
N MET A 81 -7.03 -8.75 1.68
CA MET A 81 -8.24 -8.26 1.03
C MET A 81 -9.18 -7.72 2.11
N GLY A 82 -9.67 -6.50 1.88
CA GLY A 82 -10.66 -5.83 2.70
C GLY A 82 -12.09 -6.15 2.26
N GLU A 83 -12.98 -5.17 2.45
CA GLU A 83 -14.38 -5.28 2.07
C GLU A 83 -14.53 -5.52 0.56
N GLN A 84 -15.46 -6.43 0.21
CA GLN A 84 -15.89 -6.66 -1.16
C GLN A 84 -17.30 -6.11 -1.36
N ARG A 85 -17.51 -5.38 -2.46
CA ARG A 85 -18.82 -4.83 -2.86
C ARG A 85 -19.24 -5.43 -4.18
N HIS A 86 -20.45 -5.96 -4.23
CA HIS A 86 -20.98 -6.66 -5.40
C HIS A 86 -21.99 -5.77 -6.12
N GLY A 87 -21.82 -5.62 -7.43
CA GLY A 87 -22.87 -5.21 -8.35
C GLY A 87 -23.47 -6.41 -9.07
N GLU A 88 -24.40 -6.17 -9.99
CA GLU A 88 -25.03 -7.23 -10.80
C GLU A 88 -23.99 -7.97 -11.66
N GLU A 89 -23.12 -7.20 -12.32
CA GLU A 89 -22.04 -7.71 -13.19
C GLU A 89 -20.68 -7.12 -12.81
N SER A 90 -20.51 -6.69 -11.57
CA SER A 90 -19.28 -6.08 -11.12
C SER A 90 -18.88 -6.48 -9.71
N LEU A 91 -17.60 -6.36 -9.42
CA LEU A 91 -17.03 -6.59 -8.10
C LEU A 91 -15.98 -5.52 -7.81
N THR A 92 -16.08 -4.89 -6.65
CA THR A 92 -15.04 -4.02 -6.11
C THR A 92 -14.44 -4.67 -4.88
N ALA A 93 -13.11 -4.65 -4.75
CA ALA A 93 -12.43 -5.08 -3.53
C ALA A 93 -11.26 -4.15 -3.21
N HIS A 94 -11.08 -3.89 -1.91
CA HIS A 94 -9.92 -3.18 -1.39
C HIS A 94 -8.81 -4.17 -1.05
N PHE A 95 -7.56 -3.80 -1.30
CA PHE A 95 -6.39 -4.61 -1.02
C PHE A 95 -5.30 -3.81 -0.34
N ARG A 96 -4.53 -4.50 0.50
CA ARG A 96 -3.20 -4.05 0.94
C ARG A 96 -2.19 -5.15 0.67
N THR A 97 -1.14 -4.77 -0.03
CA THR A 97 -0.14 -5.69 -0.54
C THR A 97 1.24 -5.25 -0.04
N GLU A 98 1.88 -6.10 0.74
CA GLU A 98 3.17 -5.85 1.38
C GLU A 98 4.21 -6.90 0.95
N GLY A 99 5.44 -6.46 0.69
CA GLY A 99 6.52 -7.31 0.24
C GLY A 99 7.86 -6.58 0.14
N ILE A 100 8.78 -7.19 -0.61
CA ILE A 100 10.08 -6.63 -0.98
C ILE A 100 10.20 -6.71 -2.51
N ASP A 101 10.65 -5.62 -3.12
CA ASP A 101 10.88 -5.52 -4.57
C ASP A 101 12.20 -6.20 -4.99
N ALA A 102 12.50 -6.19 -6.29
CA ALA A 102 13.70 -6.79 -6.85
C ALA A 102 15.01 -6.10 -6.41
N ASP A 103 14.93 -4.86 -5.93
CA ASP A 103 16.06 -4.09 -5.41
C ASP A 103 16.23 -4.26 -3.89
N GLY A 104 15.44 -5.14 -3.26
CA GLY A 104 15.49 -5.38 -1.82
C GLY A 104 14.78 -4.31 -0.99
N LYS A 105 13.97 -3.44 -1.60
CA LYS A 105 13.26 -2.36 -0.90
C LYS A 105 11.85 -2.80 -0.50
N PRO A 106 11.36 -2.33 0.67
CA PRO A 106 9.99 -2.62 1.08
C PRO A 106 8.97 -2.04 0.11
N PHE A 107 8.01 -2.86 -0.32
CA PHE A 107 6.84 -2.48 -1.09
C PHE A 107 5.61 -2.64 -0.20
N ASP A 108 4.83 -1.58 0.00
CA ASP A 108 3.53 -1.63 0.69
C ASP A 108 2.57 -0.66 0.00
N VAL A 109 1.54 -1.23 -0.62
CA VAL A 109 0.59 -0.50 -1.44
C VAL A 109 -0.81 -0.88 -1.03
N LYS A 110 -1.64 0.13 -0.81
CA LYS A 110 -3.09 -0.02 -0.77
C LYS A 110 -3.64 0.22 -2.17
N HIS A 111 -4.58 -0.58 -2.59
CA HIS A 111 -5.20 -0.42 -3.89
C HIS A 111 -6.63 -0.93 -3.90
N ASP A 112 -7.45 -0.31 -4.73
CA ASP A 112 -8.83 -0.71 -4.97
C ASP A 112 -8.93 -1.28 -6.37
N VAL A 113 -9.51 -2.47 -6.50
CA VAL A 113 -9.74 -3.11 -7.79
C VAL A 113 -11.23 -3.18 -8.02
N PHE A 114 -11.65 -2.66 -9.17
CA PHE A 114 -12.98 -2.83 -9.72
C PHE A 114 -12.90 -3.71 -10.95
N VAL A 115 -13.75 -4.73 -11.05
CA VAL A 115 -13.90 -5.54 -12.25
C VAL A 115 -15.35 -5.59 -12.70
N GLU A 116 -15.55 -5.59 -14.01
CA GLU A 116 -16.81 -5.91 -14.67
C GLU A 116 -16.67 -7.26 -15.36
N PHE A 117 -17.73 -8.07 -15.26
CA PHE A 117 -17.79 -9.39 -15.83
C PHE A 117 -18.53 -9.38 -17.18
N VAL A 118 -18.22 -10.37 -18.01
CA VAL A 118 -19.05 -10.67 -19.19
C VAL A 118 -20.43 -11.18 -18.69
N PRO A 119 -21.55 -10.71 -19.26
CA PRO A 119 -22.87 -11.19 -18.90
C PRO A 119 -22.99 -12.71 -19.01
N GLY A 120 -23.43 -13.36 -17.93
CA GLY A 120 -23.58 -14.82 -17.87
C GLY A 120 -22.28 -15.64 -17.75
N GLU A 121 -21.11 -14.99 -17.73
CA GLU A 121 -19.80 -15.65 -17.56
C GLU A 121 -19.06 -15.11 -16.32
N ASP A 122 -18.05 -15.86 -15.88
CA ASP A 122 -17.11 -15.46 -14.81
C ASP A 122 -15.80 -14.88 -15.37
N LYS A 123 -15.85 -14.33 -16.59
CA LYS A 123 -14.70 -13.70 -17.24
C LYS A 123 -14.70 -12.20 -17.03
N ILE A 124 -13.51 -11.64 -16.78
CA ILE A 124 -13.30 -10.21 -16.59
C ILE A 124 -13.34 -9.54 -17.96
N LYS A 125 -14.34 -8.67 -18.17
CA LYS A 125 -14.49 -7.81 -19.35
C LYS A 125 -13.71 -6.51 -19.20
N ARG A 126 -13.69 -5.96 -18.00
CA ARG A 126 -12.96 -4.72 -17.68
C ARG A 126 -12.40 -4.81 -16.28
N GLY A 127 -11.19 -4.31 -16.08
CA GLY A 127 -10.62 -4.11 -14.76
C GLY A 127 -10.11 -2.69 -14.62
N VAL A 128 -10.23 -2.14 -13.42
CA VAL A 128 -9.69 -0.84 -13.06
C VAL A 128 -9.04 -1.00 -11.69
N GLU A 129 -7.74 -0.72 -11.62
CA GLU A 129 -6.97 -0.72 -10.40
C GLU A 129 -6.57 0.70 -10.04
N TYR A 130 -6.99 1.13 -8.86
CA TYR A 130 -6.64 2.41 -8.28
C TYR A 130 -5.60 2.19 -7.17
N LEU A 131 -4.37 2.62 -7.42
CA LEU A 131 -3.27 2.59 -6.47
C LEU A 131 -3.39 3.82 -5.56
N ASP A 132 -3.47 3.60 -4.24
CA ASP A 132 -3.54 4.68 -3.26
C ASP A 132 -2.26 5.52 -3.35
N SER A 133 -2.45 6.77 -3.76
CA SER A 133 -1.39 7.72 -4.03
C SER A 133 -0.53 8.00 -2.80
N GLU A 134 -1.05 7.94 -1.58
CA GLU A 134 -0.24 8.21 -0.40
C GLU A 134 0.67 7.03 -0.08
N SER A 135 0.13 5.80 -0.19
CA SER A 135 0.88 4.59 0.09
C SER A 135 2.06 4.44 -0.85
N LEU A 136 1.83 4.36 -2.16
CA LEU A 136 2.90 4.12 -3.12
C LEU A 136 3.91 5.29 -3.17
N ASN A 137 3.47 6.54 -3.07
CA ASN A 137 4.36 7.71 -3.05
C ASN A 137 5.29 7.75 -1.83
N LEU A 138 4.84 7.32 -0.65
CA LEU A 138 5.73 7.22 0.53
C LEU A 138 6.90 6.25 0.27
N HIS A 139 6.63 5.14 -0.42
CA HIS A 139 7.67 4.20 -0.82
C HIS A 139 8.61 4.81 -1.88
N MET A 140 8.05 5.52 -2.86
CA MET A 140 8.82 6.14 -3.94
C MET A 140 9.70 7.30 -3.43
N LYS A 141 9.21 8.09 -2.47
CA LYS A 141 9.99 9.16 -1.83
C LYS A 141 11.10 8.62 -0.95
N ARG A 142 10.89 7.48 -0.28
CA ARG A 142 11.99 6.80 0.43
C ARG A 142 13.10 6.39 -0.53
N ASP A 143 12.77 6.08 -1.78
CA ASP A 143 13.76 5.78 -2.82
C ASP A 143 14.50 7.03 -3.29
N ALA A 144 13.80 8.15 -3.47
CA ALA A 144 14.42 9.43 -3.81
C ALA A 144 15.34 9.95 -2.68
N ASN A 145 14.91 9.85 -1.43
CA ASN A 145 15.71 10.28 -0.27
C ASN A 145 16.93 9.38 0.00
N LYS A 146 17.00 8.16 -0.56
CA LYS A 146 18.22 7.34 -0.51
C LYS A 146 19.28 7.77 -1.52
N GLN A 147 18.89 8.46 -2.61
CA GLN A 147 19.87 9.05 -3.53
C GLN A 147 20.53 10.32 -2.95
N GLU A 148 19.90 10.98 -1.96
CA GLU A 148 20.45 12.20 -1.34
C GLU A 148 21.38 11.93 -0.13
N TRP A 149 21.53 10.67 0.30
CA TRP A 149 22.35 10.29 1.47
C TRP A 149 23.60 9.47 1.15
N GLU A 150 23.97 9.33 -0.12
CA GLU A 150 25.30 8.81 -0.54
C GLU A 150 26.25 9.94 -0.95
N GLU A 151 26.36 11.01 -0.16
CA GLU A 151 27.52 11.93 -0.25
C GLU A 151 27.76 12.71 1.05
N ARG A 152 27.94 11.99 2.16
CA ARG A 152 28.73 12.49 3.28
C ARG A 152 29.78 11.46 3.66
N THR A 153 30.78 11.35 2.79
CA THR A 153 32.11 10.86 3.17
C THR A 153 32.53 11.64 4.43
N PRO A 154 32.81 10.99 5.58
CA PRO A 154 33.54 11.68 6.62
C PRO A 154 34.90 12.03 6.01
N ALA A 155 35.28 13.31 6.07
CA ALA A 155 36.57 13.76 5.63
C ALA A 155 37.66 12.98 6.38
N SER A 156 38.25 11.98 5.71
CA SER A 156 39.50 11.36 6.13
C SER A 156 40.61 12.34 5.75
N GLY A 157 40.83 13.31 6.63
CA GLY A 157 41.97 14.22 6.60
C GLY A 157 42.95 13.83 7.70
N ALA A 158 44.04 13.19 7.31
CA ALA A 158 45.14 12.80 8.17
C ALA A 158 45.73 14.00 8.94
N VAL A 159 45.90 13.85 10.26
CA VAL A 159 47.02 14.50 10.96
C VAL A 159 47.56 13.58 12.05
N GLU A 160 48.61 12.85 11.69
CA GLU A 160 49.50 12.19 12.62
C GLU A 160 50.40 13.28 13.24
N GLY A 161 50.31 13.50 14.55
CA GLY A 161 51.00 14.61 15.22
C GLY A 161 51.04 14.44 16.74
N LYS A 162 51.97 13.61 17.20
CA LYS A 162 52.32 13.31 18.59
C LYS A 162 52.93 14.53 19.30
N ALA A 163 52.35 15.03 20.40
CA ALA A 163 53.07 15.57 21.57
C ALA A 163 52.18 16.20 22.68
N ARG A 164 52.40 15.68 23.90
CA ARG A 164 52.47 16.38 25.22
C ARG A 164 51.18 16.86 25.91
N GLN A 165 50.75 16.03 26.87
CA GLN A 165 50.83 16.31 28.32
C GLN A 165 50.60 17.76 28.78
N SER A 166 49.48 17.98 29.49
CA SER A 166 49.43 18.87 30.67
C SER A 166 48.22 18.55 31.53
N THR A 167 48.51 17.98 32.69
CA THR A 167 47.71 17.87 33.90
C THR A 167 47.44 19.26 34.48
N ILE A 168 46.21 19.57 34.88
CA ILE A 168 45.94 20.36 36.10
C ILE A 168 44.63 19.86 36.74
N GLU A 169 44.75 19.41 37.98
CA GLU A 169 43.66 19.06 38.91
C GLU A 169 42.96 20.30 39.50
N ALA A 170 41.78 20.03 40.05
CA ALA A 170 41.24 20.50 41.34
C ALA A 170 40.02 21.42 41.26
N GLY A 171 38.93 20.97 41.89
CA GLY A 171 37.82 21.83 42.28
C GLY A 171 36.48 21.16 42.56
N THR A 172 36.42 20.28 43.57
CA THR A 172 35.29 20.10 44.53
C THR A 172 33.83 19.91 44.05
N THR A 173 33.34 18.69 44.26
CA THR A 173 31.96 18.17 44.49
C THR A 173 31.21 18.87 45.65
N PRO A 174 29.97 18.49 46.06
CA PRO A 174 28.88 17.68 45.45
C PRO A 174 27.44 18.22 45.70
N SER A 175 26.42 17.56 45.14
CA SER A 175 25.10 17.22 45.74
C SER A 175 24.00 17.31 44.68
N ALA A 176 22.92 16.54 44.69
CA ALA A 176 22.53 15.27 45.29
C ALA A 176 21.08 15.07 44.81
N SER A 177 20.69 13.83 44.51
CA SER A 177 19.29 13.33 44.55
C SER A 177 18.32 13.92 43.50
N GLN A 178 17.26 13.26 43.03
CA GLN A 178 16.74 11.91 43.12
C GLN A 178 15.67 11.79 42.02
N THR A 179 15.59 10.60 41.42
CA THR A 179 14.42 9.84 40.96
C THR A 179 13.02 10.51 40.99
N GLN A 180 12.26 10.46 39.89
CA GLN A 180 11.06 9.59 39.74
C GLN A 180 10.24 9.90 38.48
N SER A 181 9.89 8.82 37.78
CA SER A 181 8.78 8.70 36.84
C SER A 181 7.45 8.71 37.59
N GLN A 182 6.39 9.34 37.06
CA GLN A 182 5.07 8.71 36.88
C GLN A 182 4.07 9.64 36.16
N ALA A 183 3.10 8.96 35.56
CA ALA A 183 2.03 9.47 34.71
C ALA A 183 0.78 9.90 35.50
N GLU A 184 -0.16 10.45 34.73
CA GLU A 184 -1.59 10.67 34.97
C GLU A 184 -2.03 11.81 35.92
N GLN A 185 -2.79 12.77 35.37
CA GLN A 185 -4.24 12.84 35.61
C GLN A 185 -4.92 13.98 34.83
N VAL A 186 -5.99 13.60 34.10
CA VAL A 186 -7.36 14.17 34.12
C VAL A 186 -7.53 15.68 33.93
N LYS A 187 -8.19 16.05 32.83
CA LYS A 187 -9.12 17.20 32.78
C LYS A 187 -10.29 16.92 31.84
N GLU A 188 -11.44 16.66 32.45
CA GLU A 188 -12.75 17.19 32.04
C GLU A 188 -13.29 17.95 33.27
N PRO A 189 -14.14 19.00 33.14
CA PRO A 189 -15.49 18.83 32.59
C PRO A 189 -16.13 20.01 31.82
N ALA A 190 -17.14 19.66 31.01
CA ALA A 190 -18.49 20.25 30.83
C ALA A 190 -18.63 21.75 30.42
N ALA A 191 -19.66 22.21 29.69
CA ALA A 191 -20.95 21.64 29.33
C ALA A 191 -21.61 22.42 28.16
N SER A 192 -22.54 21.75 27.50
CA SER A 192 -23.85 22.25 27.06
C SER A 192 -23.96 23.29 25.93
N GLN A 193 -24.47 22.82 24.79
CA GLN A 193 -25.67 23.41 24.17
C GLN A 193 -26.49 22.32 23.45
N THR A 194 -27.55 21.89 24.12
CA THR A 194 -28.70 21.21 23.51
C THR A 194 -29.90 22.16 23.60
N GLY A 195 -30.48 22.51 22.46
CA GLY A 195 -31.84 23.03 22.31
C GLY A 195 -32.58 22.09 21.36
N GLN A 196 -33.63 21.42 21.84
CA GLN A 196 -35.06 21.64 21.50
C GLN A 196 -35.39 21.31 20.02
N ALA A 197 -36.44 20.57 19.65
CA ALA A 197 -37.61 20.04 20.34
C ALA A 197 -38.20 18.90 19.47
N SER A 198 -38.69 17.82 20.09
CA SER A 198 -40.10 17.39 20.16
C SER A 198 -40.74 16.99 18.81
N GLU A 199 -40.92 15.68 18.60
CA GLU A 199 -42.19 14.94 18.75
C GLU A 199 -43.04 14.91 17.47
N GLN A 200 -43.18 13.73 16.87
CA GLN A 200 -44.51 13.23 16.58
C GLN A 200 -44.55 11.70 16.59
N LYS A 201 -45.50 11.20 17.37
CA LYS A 201 -45.76 9.81 17.71
C LYS A 201 -46.95 9.31 16.89
N SER A 202 -46.98 7.98 16.75
CA SER A 202 -48.16 7.12 16.67
C SER A 202 -48.62 6.61 15.30
N SER A 203 -48.30 5.34 15.08
CA SER A 203 -49.23 4.19 15.01
C SER A 203 -50.47 4.30 14.11
N GLN A 204 -50.63 3.36 13.18
CA GLN A 204 -51.56 2.21 13.31
C GLN A 204 -51.67 1.38 12.01
N ALA A 205 -51.99 0.11 12.23
CA ALA A 205 -52.62 -0.88 11.35
C ALA A 205 -51.75 -1.55 10.26
#